data_AF-A0A7X9SBY7-F1
#
_entry.id   AF-A0A7X9SBY7-F1
#
_cell.length_a   1.000
_cell.length_b   1.000
_cell.length_c   1.000
_cell.angle_alpha   90.00
_cell.angle_beta   90.00
_cell.angle_gamma   90.00
#
_symmetry.space_group_name_H-M   'P 1'
#
loop_
_entity.id
_entity.type
_entity.pdbx_description
1 polymer ?
#
loop_
_entity_poly.entity_id
_entity_poly.type
_entity_poly.pdbx_seq_one_letter_code
_entity_poly.pdbx_strand_id
1 'polypeptide(L)'
;MKFKIKVRSGLYCQNQYQKHMNFDYSSGYPEMSCFDYNAIETYFQDLTGQIKVDDSITNWTLSIEISLGGAIGEKEICIWKRGITYLKDKEKIIGINISLPIKEEISWGIDKKHRFNEYAKRKSDKGVTIIPVDYAQFNDMTDYVESSIKLSLKQVFTDGITLKGHTIKL
;
A
#
# COMPACT_ATOMS: atom_id res chain seq x y z
N MET A 1 -17.68 12.52 -0.96
CA MET A 1 -17.05 11.30 -0.39
C MET A 1 -15.77 11.74 0.29
N LYS A 2 -15.41 11.13 1.41
CA LYS A 2 -14.12 11.38 2.07
C LYS A 2 -13.08 10.38 1.56
N PHE A 3 -11.89 10.85 1.19
CA PHE A 3 -10.77 10.00 0.83
C PHE A 3 -9.74 9.99 1.95
N LYS A 4 -9.13 8.83 2.21
CA LYS A 4 -8.06 8.66 3.19
C LYS A 4 -6.96 7.77 2.60
N ILE A 5 -5.73 8.03 3.00
CA ILE A 5 -4.58 7.18 2.70
C ILE A 5 -3.86 6.84 4.00
N LYS A 6 -3.34 5.61 4.09
CA LYS A 6 -2.49 5.16 5.19
C LYS A 6 -1.38 4.29 4.63
N VAL A 7 -0.14 4.62 4.97
CA VAL A 7 1.04 3.79 4.66
C VAL A 7 1.53 3.14 5.96
N ARG A 8 1.86 1.86 5.91
CA ARG A 8 2.41 1.09 7.05
C ARG A 8 3.52 0.15 6.58
N SER A 9 4.42 -0.19 7.49
CA SER A 9 5.34 -1.31 7.27
C SER A 9 4.56 -2.64 7.37
N GLY A 10 4.82 -3.55 6.44
CA GLY A 10 4.14 -4.81 6.20
C GLY A 10 4.54 -5.94 7.15
N LEU A 11 4.90 -5.62 8.40
CA LEU A 11 5.23 -6.64 9.39
C LEU A 11 4.03 -7.56 9.66
N TYR A 12 4.12 -8.79 9.16
CA TYR A 12 3.32 -9.92 9.62
C TYR A 12 3.93 -10.49 10.90
N CYS A 13 3.97 -9.71 11.98
CA CYS A 13 4.11 -10.25 13.33
C CYS A 13 2.71 -10.37 13.94
N GLN A 14 1.95 -11.36 13.49
CA GLN A 14 1.02 -12.03 14.40
C GLN A 14 1.86 -12.82 15.40
N ASN A 15 2.32 -12.17 16.46
CA ASN A 15 2.61 -12.88 17.70
C ASN A 15 1.66 -12.35 18.75
N GLN A 16 0.69 -13.18 19.12
CA GLN A 16 -0.18 -13.04 20.30
C GLN A 16 0.61 -13.11 21.64
N TYR A 17 1.91 -12.79 21.58
CA TYR A 17 2.87 -12.73 22.68
C TYR A 17 3.77 -11.51 22.49
N GLN A 18 3.20 -10.32 22.35
CA GLN A 18 3.96 -9.10 22.59
C GLN A 18 3.91 -8.80 24.09
N LYS A 19 4.95 -9.23 24.82
CA LYS A 19 5.43 -8.44 25.96
C LYS A 19 5.60 -7.01 25.44
N HIS A 20 5.12 -6.03 26.20
CA HIS A 20 5.36 -4.61 25.95
C HIS A 20 6.85 -4.38 25.69
N MET A 21 7.25 -4.29 24.43
CA MET A 21 8.56 -3.83 24.04
C MET A 21 8.41 -2.33 23.76
N ASN A 22 8.97 -1.54 24.68
CA ASN A 22 9.14 -0.10 24.52
C ASN A 22 10.19 0.13 23.43
N PHE A 23 9.79 0.05 22.17
CA PHE A 23 10.56 0.64 21.08
C PHE A 23 9.84 1.90 20.62
N ASP A 24 10.58 3.00 20.60
CA ASP A 24 10.18 4.29 20.09
C ASP A 24 9.82 4.16 18.59
N TYR A 25 8.53 4.33 18.26
CA TYR A 25 7.96 4.04 16.94
C TYR A 25 8.18 5.15 15.90
N SER A 26 9.17 6.02 16.10
CA SER A 26 9.47 7.14 15.19
C SER A 26 10.77 7.00 14.38
N SER A 27 11.60 5.95 14.55
CA SER A 27 12.95 5.92 13.94
C SER A 27 13.53 4.56 13.48
N GLY A 28 12.75 3.46 13.43
CA GLY A 28 13.33 2.11 13.29
C GLY A 28 13.30 1.42 11.92
N TYR A 29 12.46 1.85 10.97
CA TYR A 29 12.23 1.13 9.71
C TYR A 29 12.66 1.97 8.50
N PRO A 30 13.69 1.55 7.74
CA PRO A 30 14.23 2.35 6.65
C PRO A 30 13.16 2.68 5.60
N GLU A 31 12.24 1.74 5.32
CA GLU A 31 11.17 1.94 4.34
C GLU A 31 10.13 2.98 4.77
N MET A 32 9.93 3.18 6.08
CA MET A 32 8.98 4.17 6.61
C MET A 32 9.62 5.54 6.82
N SER A 33 10.95 5.62 6.83
CA SER A 33 11.68 6.88 7.04
C SER A 33 12.30 7.42 5.75
N CYS A 34 12.16 6.71 4.62
CA CYS A 34 12.84 7.07 3.38
C CYS A 34 12.11 8.09 2.51
N PHE A 35 10.83 8.40 2.74
CA PHE A 35 10.03 9.24 1.85
C PHE A 35 9.29 10.38 2.57
N ASP A 36 8.91 11.41 1.82
CA ASP A 36 8.11 12.53 2.35
C ASP A 36 6.60 12.20 2.33
N TYR A 37 6.04 12.02 3.52
CA TYR A 37 4.60 11.79 3.71
C TYR A 37 3.73 12.91 3.15
N ASN A 38 4.17 14.17 3.25
CA ASN A 38 3.41 15.31 2.77
C ASN A 38 3.35 15.33 1.24
N ALA A 39 4.43 14.93 0.58
CA ALA A 39 4.47 14.82 -0.88
C ALA A 39 3.52 13.73 -1.39
N ILE A 40 3.47 12.58 -0.70
CA ILE A 40 2.53 11.50 -1.00
C ILE A 40 1.08 11.93 -0.74
N GLU A 41 0.81 12.59 0.38
CA GLU A 41 -0.53 13.07 0.70
C GLU A 41 -1.01 14.12 -0.30
N THR A 42 -0.15 15.06 -0.69
CA THR A 42 -0.47 16.07 -1.72
C THR A 42 -0.81 15.40 -3.05
N TYR A 43 0.01 14.45 -3.51
CA TYR A 43 -0.26 13.71 -4.73
C TYR A 43 -1.59 12.93 -4.67
N PHE A 44 -1.90 12.31 -3.52
CA PHE A 44 -3.17 11.62 -3.32
C PHE A 44 -4.37 12.58 -3.35
N GLN A 45 -4.24 13.77 -2.76
CA GLN A 45 -5.27 14.81 -2.79
C GLN A 45 -5.49 15.32 -4.22
N ASP A 46 -4.42 15.54 -4.99
CA ASP A 46 -4.51 15.95 -6.40
C ASP A 46 -5.23 14.91 -7.26
N LEU A 47 -4.94 13.62 -7.07
CA LEU A 47 -5.66 12.55 -7.76
C LEU A 47 -7.14 12.52 -7.38
N THR A 48 -7.43 12.54 -6.07
CA THR A 48 -8.82 12.39 -5.59
C THR A 48 -9.68 13.63 -5.84
N GLY A 49 -9.08 14.82 -5.93
CA GLY A 49 -9.76 16.06 -6.30
C GLY A 49 -10.29 16.08 -7.74
N GLN A 50 -9.74 15.24 -8.62
CA GLN A 50 -10.22 15.09 -10.01
C GLN A 50 -11.41 14.13 -10.14
N ILE A 51 -11.69 13.33 -9.11
CA ILE A 51 -12.71 12.28 -9.16
C ILE A 51 -14.09 12.87 -8.96
N LYS A 52 -14.97 12.66 -9.95
CA LYS A 52 -16.40 12.98 -9.81
C LYS A 52 -17.09 11.88 -9.01
N VAL A 53 -17.72 12.27 -7.90
CA VAL A 53 -18.38 11.35 -6.98
C VAL A 53 -19.89 11.51 -7.11
N ASP A 54 -20.60 10.39 -7.26
CA ASP A 54 -22.07 10.36 -7.25
C ASP A 54 -22.64 10.72 -5.87
N ASP A 55 -23.70 11.52 -5.85
CA ASP A 55 -24.36 12.02 -4.63
C ASP A 55 -24.74 10.90 -3.66
N SER A 56 -25.13 9.73 -4.19
CA SER A 56 -25.55 8.56 -3.39
C SER A 56 -24.44 7.94 -2.54
N ILE A 57 -23.17 8.20 -2.89
CA ILE A 57 -21.99 7.71 -2.17
C ILE A 57 -21.17 8.84 -1.53
N THR A 58 -21.66 10.08 -1.52
CA THR A 58 -20.91 11.22 -0.97
C THR A 58 -20.65 11.12 0.53
N ASN A 59 -21.51 10.42 1.27
CA ASN A 59 -21.38 10.19 2.72
C ASN A 59 -20.49 9.00 3.10
N TRP A 60 -19.85 8.35 2.12
CA TRP A 60 -18.89 7.27 2.36
C TRP A 60 -17.47 7.78 2.56
N THR A 61 -16.66 6.95 3.20
CA THR A 61 -15.19 7.08 3.24
C THR A 61 -14.56 5.99 2.38
N LEU A 62 -13.64 6.36 1.49
CA LEU A 62 -12.73 5.44 0.80
C LEU A 62 -11.33 5.57 1.39
N SER A 63 -10.82 4.50 1.96
CA SER A 63 -9.50 4.40 2.57
C SER A 63 -8.58 3.52 1.69
N ILE A 64 -7.44 4.05 1.29
CA ILE A 64 -6.36 3.27 0.66
C ILE A 64 -5.34 2.91 1.73
N GLU A 65 -5.13 1.61 1.98
CA GLU A 65 -4.11 1.12 2.90
C GLU A 65 -2.95 0.50 2.11
N ILE A 66 -1.78 1.12 2.22
CA ILE A 66 -0.54 0.64 1.60
C ILE A 66 0.32 -0.03 2.67
N SER A 67 0.68 -1.29 2.43
CA SER A 67 1.67 -2.03 3.21
C SER A 67 2.98 -2.09 2.43
N LEU A 68 4.05 -1.52 2.97
CA LEU A 68 5.42 -1.66 2.47
C LEU A 68 6.05 -2.91 3.05
N GLY A 69 6.24 -3.93 2.22
CA GLY A 69 6.76 -5.24 2.61
C GLY A 69 5.78 -6.37 2.25
N GLY A 70 6.33 -7.56 2.00
CA GLY A 70 5.58 -8.70 1.47
C GLY A 70 6.34 -10.01 1.64
N ALA A 71 5.99 -11.02 0.86
CA ALA A 71 6.76 -12.26 0.84
C ALA A 71 8.12 -12.03 0.16
N ILE A 72 9.16 -12.70 0.66
CA ILE A 72 10.50 -12.62 0.05
C ILE A 72 10.45 -13.09 -1.41
N GLY A 73 11.05 -12.29 -2.29
CA GLY A 73 11.21 -12.61 -3.70
C GLY A 73 9.98 -12.32 -4.58
N GLU A 74 8.90 -11.77 -4.01
CA GLU A 74 7.84 -11.16 -4.81
C GLU A 74 8.34 -9.80 -5.30
N LYS A 75 8.51 -9.62 -6.62
CA LYS A 75 8.96 -8.36 -7.22
C LYS A 75 7.79 -7.64 -7.86
N GLU A 76 6.89 -7.14 -7.02
CA GLU A 76 5.60 -6.65 -7.49
C GLU A 76 4.94 -5.66 -6.51
N ILE A 77 4.01 -4.89 -7.07
CA ILE A 77 2.97 -4.18 -6.36
C ILE A 77 1.67 -4.97 -6.55
N CYS A 78 1.01 -5.34 -5.47
CA CYS A 78 -0.26 -6.06 -5.48
C CYS A 78 -1.39 -5.18 -4.95
N ILE A 79 -2.40 -4.93 -5.78
CA ILE A 79 -3.58 -4.12 -5.45
C ILE A 79 -4.79 -5.02 -5.30
N TRP A 80 -5.41 -5.05 -4.12
CA TRP A 80 -6.62 -5.84 -3.87
C TRP A 80 -7.89 -5.08 -4.25
N LYS A 81 -8.34 -5.28 -5.50
CA LYS A 81 -9.48 -4.56 -6.10
C LYS A 81 -10.78 -4.68 -5.32
N ARG A 82 -11.05 -5.88 -4.78
CA ARG A 82 -12.31 -6.12 -4.06
C ARG A 82 -12.37 -5.32 -2.77
N GLY A 83 -11.25 -5.20 -2.05
CA GLY A 83 -11.21 -4.53 -0.76
C GLY A 83 -12.21 -5.07 0.28
N ILE A 84 -12.40 -4.29 1.34
CA ILE A 84 -13.39 -4.55 2.40
C ILE A 84 -14.42 -3.43 2.40
N THR A 85 -15.70 -3.76 2.54
CA THR A 85 -16.78 -2.78 2.64
C THR A 85 -17.47 -2.92 3.99
N TYR A 86 -17.41 -1.88 4.81
CA TYR A 86 -18.12 -1.78 6.08
C TYR A 86 -19.39 -0.96 5.87
N LEU A 87 -20.53 -1.64 5.70
CA LEU A 87 -21.81 -1.00 5.37
C LEU A 87 -22.31 -0.08 6.49
N LYS A 88 -22.12 -0.46 7.75
CA LYS A 88 -22.56 0.30 8.93
C LYS A 88 -21.82 1.63 9.04
N ASP A 89 -20.50 1.57 8.86
CA ASP A 89 -19.60 2.73 9.00
C ASP A 89 -19.48 3.53 7.70
N LYS A 90 -20.12 3.05 6.62
CA LYS A 90 -20.02 3.60 5.26
C LYS A 90 -18.57 3.76 4.82
N GLU A 91 -17.78 2.72 5.04
CA GLU A 91 -16.36 2.71 4.71
C GLU A 91 -16.03 1.64 3.67
N LYS A 92 -15.16 1.99 2.73
CA LYS A 92 -14.53 1.08 1.77
C LYS A 92 -13.03 1.15 1.97
N ILE A 93 -12.38 0.00 2.11
CA ILE A 93 -10.92 -0.10 2.21
C ILE A 93 -10.38 -0.84 0.99
N ILE A 94 -9.38 -0.28 0.32
CA ILE A 94 -8.59 -0.95 -0.73
C ILE A 94 -7.18 -1.17 -0.20
N GLY A 95 -6.71 -2.41 -0.24
CA GLY A 95 -5.37 -2.78 0.19
C GLY A 95 -4.39 -2.77 -0.97
N ILE A 96 -3.21 -2.21 -0.76
CA ILE A 96 -2.06 -2.28 -1.65
C ILE A 96 -0.90 -2.88 -0.86
N ASN A 97 -0.21 -3.83 -1.45
CA ASN A 97 1.07 -4.34 -0.96
C ASN A 97 2.16 -3.95 -1.95
N ILE A 98 3.25 -3.38 -1.46
CA ILE A 98 4.45 -3.06 -2.25
C ILE A 98 5.57 -3.91 -1.69
N SER A 99 6.06 -4.87 -2.46
CA SER A 99 7.19 -5.70 -2.00
C SER A 99 8.45 -4.87 -1.83
N LEU A 100 9.28 -5.26 -0.87
CA LEU A 100 10.58 -4.61 -0.63
C LEU A 100 11.68 -5.59 -1.01
N PRO A 101 12.77 -5.13 -1.66
CA PRO A 101 13.90 -6.00 -1.93
C PRO A 101 14.67 -6.32 -0.66
N ILE A 102 15.39 -7.44 -0.69
CA ILE A 102 16.44 -7.74 0.28
C ILE A 102 17.82 -7.28 -0.22
N LYS A 103 18.79 -7.13 0.69
CA LYS A 103 20.17 -6.71 0.34
C LYS A 103 20.86 -7.62 -0.67
N GLU A 104 20.48 -8.90 -0.70
CA GLU A 104 20.99 -9.87 -1.66
C GLU A 104 20.47 -9.64 -3.09
N GLU A 105 19.35 -8.92 -3.25
CA GLU A 105 18.78 -8.58 -4.56
C GLU A 105 19.28 -7.22 -5.07
N ILE A 106 19.44 -6.23 -4.18
CA ILE A 106 19.93 -4.89 -4.50
C ILE A 106 20.56 -4.22 -3.28
N SER A 107 21.57 -3.39 -3.49
CA SER A 107 22.42 -2.84 -2.41
C SER A 107 21.66 -2.00 -1.37
N TRP A 108 20.58 -1.33 -1.78
CA TRP A 108 19.72 -0.53 -0.90
C TRP A 108 18.56 -1.34 -0.30
N GLY A 109 18.50 -2.64 -0.54
CA GLY A 109 17.47 -3.52 0.01
C GLY A 109 17.55 -3.68 1.54
N ILE A 110 16.55 -4.35 2.10
CA ILE A 110 16.38 -4.54 3.54
C ILE A 110 17.06 -5.85 3.99
N ASP A 111 17.62 -5.88 5.19
CA ASP A 111 18.17 -7.11 5.75
C ASP A 111 17.08 -8.18 5.96
N LYS A 112 17.25 -9.34 5.31
CA LYS A 112 16.30 -10.47 5.32
C LYS A 112 15.84 -10.87 6.73
N LYS A 113 16.75 -10.85 7.72
CA LYS A 113 16.52 -11.34 9.10
C LYS A 113 15.50 -10.55 9.92
N HIS A 114 15.07 -9.37 9.48
CA HIS A 114 14.31 -8.46 10.34
C HIS A 114 12.87 -8.18 9.93
N ARG A 115 12.45 -8.50 8.69
CA ARG A 115 11.23 -7.87 8.13
C ARG A 115 10.31 -8.74 7.29
N PHE A 116 10.77 -9.87 6.77
CA PHE A 116 10.01 -10.61 5.76
C PHE A 116 9.46 -11.93 6.28
N ASN A 117 8.21 -12.21 5.94
CA ASN A 117 7.60 -13.51 6.18
C ASN A 117 7.81 -14.38 4.93
N GLU A 118 8.71 -15.35 5.03
CA GLU A 118 9.03 -16.29 3.94
C GLU A 118 7.81 -17.14 3.51
N TYR A 119 6.78 -17.19 4.36
CA TYR A 119 5.56 -18.00 4.18
C TYR A 119 4.34 -17.20 3.72
N ALA A 120 4.44 -15.87 3.58
CA ALA A 120 3.31 -15.00 3.23
C ALA A 120 2.96 -14.98 1.73
N LYS A 121 3.49 -15.92 0.94
CA LYS A 121 3.26 -15.96 -0.51
C LYS A 121 1.77 -16.02 -0.82
N ARG A 122 1.34 -15.18 -1.77
CA ARG A 122 -0.05 -15.16 -2.22
C ARG A 122 -0.40 -16.52 -2.85
N LYS A 123 -1.56 -17.07 -2.49
CA LYS A 123 -2.04 -18.37 -3.01
C LYS A 123 -2.80 -18.26 -4.35
N SER A 124 -3.26 -17.07 -4.72
CA SER A 124 -4.04 -16.84 -5.94
C SER A 124 -4.04 -15.36 -6.34
N ASP A 125 -3.96 -15.11 -7.64
CA ASP A 125 -4.05 -13.76 -8.22
C ASP A 125 -5.50 -13.32 -8.50
N LYS A 126 -6.48 -14.11 -8.07
CA LYS A 126 -7.89 -13.79 -8.30
C LYS A 126 -8.30 -12.53 -7.53
N GLY A 127 -8.72 -11.50 -8.27
CA GLY A 127 -9.25 -10.26 -7.69
C GLY A 127 -8.17 -9.28 -7.23
N VAL A 128 -6.94 -9.43 -7.71
CA VAL A 128 -5.86 -8.46 -7.53
C VAL A 128 -5.37 -7.92 -8.88
N THR A 129 -4.88 -6.68 -8.91
CA THR A 129 -3.96 -6.20 -9.98
C THR A 129 -2.55 -6.42 -9.49
N ILE A 130 -1.71 -6.99 -10.34
CA ILE A 130 -0.27 -7.17 -10.10
C ILE A 130 0.48 -6.28 -11.07
N ILE A 131 1.37 -5.46 -10.53
CA ILE A 131 2.30 -4.65 -11.32
C ILE A 131 3.69 -5.21 -11.04
N PRO A 132 4.37 -5.83 -12.02
CA PRO A 132 5.73 -6.30 -11.81
C PRO A 132 6.67 -5.11 -11.59
N VAL A 133 7.66 -5.32 -10.74
CA VAL A 133 8.68 -4.32 -10.38
C VAL A 133 10.05 -4.87 -10.74
N ASP A 134 10.86 -4.04 -11.39
CA ASP A 134 12.28 -4.29 -11.52
C ASP A 134 13.05 -3.29 -10.65
N TYR A 135 13.63 -3.78 -9.56
CA TYR A 135 14.36 -2.95 -8.60
C TYR A 135 15.55 -2.21 -9.23
N ALA A 136 16.11 -2.74 -10.32
CA ALA A 136 17.23 -2.09 -11.02
C ALA A 136 16.85 -0.76 -11.69
N GLN A 137 15.56 -0.45 -11.82
CA GLN A 137 15.07 0.81 -12.38
C GLN A 137 15.11 1.98 -11.40
N PHE A 138 15.41 1.74 -10.12
CA PHE A 138 15.38 2.73 -9.06
C PHE A 138 16.78 2.98 -8.49
N ASN A 139 17.06 4.24 -8.16
CA ASN A 139 18.37 4.64 -7.68
C ASN A 139 18.60 4.18 -6.23
N ASP A 140 17.57 4.29 -5.39
CA ASP A 140 17.60 3.96 -3.98
C ASP A 140 16.20 3.58 -3.46
N MET A 141 16.10 3.32 -2.15
CA MET A 141 14.85 2.94 -1.50
C MET A 141 13.81 4.07 -1.54
N THR A 142 14.23 5.34 -1.44
CA THR A 142 13.34 6.50 -1.47
C THR A 142 12.65 6.58 -2.82
N ASP A 143 13.43 6.56 -3.90
CA ASP A 143 12.96 6.57 -5.28
C ASP A 143 11.99 5.40 -5.51
N TYR A 144 12.38 4.19 -5.09
CA TYR A 144 11.55 3.01 -5.21
C TYR A 144 10.20 3.12 -4.50
N VAL A 145 10.21 3.47 -3.21
CA VAL A 145 8.99 3.52 -2.38
C VAL A 145 8.07 4.63 -2.87
N GLU A 146 8.57 5.83 -3.13
CA GLU A 146 7.76 6.94 -3.62
C GLU A 146 7.14 6.64 -4.99
N SER A 147 7.96 6.18 -5.94
CA SER A 147 7.52 5.86 -7.28
C SER A 147 6.47 4.74 -7.26
N SER A 148 6.67 3.72 -6.43
CA SER A 148 5.71 2.61 -6.28
C SER A 148 4.40 3.03 -5.64
N ILE A 149 4.44 3.89 -4.60
CA ILE A 149 3.22 4.45 -4.01
C ILE A 149 2.46 5.26 -5.06
N LYS A 150 3.12 6.20 -5.75
CA LYS A 150 2.50 7.06 -6.76
C LYS A 150 1.90 6.25 -7.91
N LEU A 151 2.62 5.23 -8.39
CA LEU A 151 2.16 4.30 -9.42
C LEU A 151 0.92 3.53 -8.97
N SER A 152 0.96 2.95 -7.76
CA SER A 152 -0.14 2.15 -7.22
C SER A 152 -1.42 2.95 -7.01
N LEU A 153 -1.31 4.18 -6.50
CA LEU A 153 -2.44 5.10 -6.31
C LEU A 153 -3.07 5.47 -7.65
N LYS A 154 -2.25 5.82 -8.64
CA LYS A 154 -2.73 6.11 -9.99
C LYS A 154 -3.43 4.89 -10.60
N GLN A 155 -2.85 3.70 -10.46
CA GLN A 155 -3.42 2.48 -11.01
C GLN A 155 -4.76 2.14 -10.36
N VAL A 156 -4.88 2.27 -9.02
CA VAL A 156 -6.14 2.02 -8.29
C VAL A 156 -7.30 2.82 -8.87
N PHE A 157 -7.09 4.13 -9.10
CA PHE A 157 -8.16 4.98 -9.63
C PHE A 157 -8.30 4.89 -11.15
N THR A 158 -7.27 4.47 -11.88
CA THR A 158 -7.37 4.18 -13.32
C THR A 158 -8.23 2.92 -13.56
N ASP A 159 -8.00 1.86 -12.78
CA ASP A 159 -8.78 0.63 -12.82
C ASP A 159 -10.23 0.85 -12.35
N GLY A 160 -10.41 1.79 -11.42
CA GLY A 160 -11.68 2.13 -10.82
C GLY A 160 -12.07 1.21 -9.67
N ILE A 161 -12.77 1.79 -8.69
CA ILE A 161 -13.26 1.09 -7.51
C ILE A 161 -14.78 1.07 -7.55
N THR A 162 -15.37 -0.11 -7.50
CA THR A 162 -16.83 -0.25 -7.40
C THR A 162 -17.29 -0.14 -5.95
N LEU A 163 -18.22 0.78 -5.69
CA LEU A 163 -18.92 0.93 -4.44
C LEU A 163 -20.41 1.13 -4.72
N LYS A 164 -21.25 0.24 -4.19
CA LYS A 164 -22.73 0.34 -4.31
C LYS A 164 -23.23 0.45 -5.77
N GLY A 165 -22.50 -0.11 -6.73
CA GLY A 165 -22.83 -0.04 -8.16
C GLY A 165 -22.25 1.19 -8.89
N HIS A 166 -21.69 2.15 -8.15
CA HIS A 166 -21.00 3.31 -8.72
C HIS A 166 -19.50 3.02 -8.84
N THR A 167 -18.88 3.55 -9.89
CA THR A 167 -17.44 3.41 -10.14
C THR A 167 -16.73 4.70 -9.77
N ILE A 168 -15.77 4.62 -8.86
CA ILE A 168 -14.91 5.71 -8.42
C ILE A 168 -13.60 5.58 -9.20
N LYS A 169 -13.35 6.48 -10.17
CA LYS A 169 -12.19 6.43 -11.07
C LYS A 169 -11.73 7.83 -11.46
N LEU A 170 -10.46 7.93 -11.89
CA LEU A 170 -9.93 9.10 -12.61
C LEU A 170 -10.61 9.23 -13.99
#